data_AF-A0A3P7EPQ7-F1
#
_entry.id   AF-A0A3P7EPQ7-F1
#
_cell.length_a   1.000
_cell.length_b   1.000
_cell.length_c   1.000
_cell.angle_alpha   90.00
_cell.angle_beta   90.00
_cell.angle_gamma   90.00
#
_symmetry.space_group_name_H-M   'P 1'
#
loop_
_entity.id
_entity.type
_entity.pdbx_description
1 polymer ?
#
loop_
_entity_poly.entity_id
_entity_poly.type
_entity_poly.pdbx_seq_one_letter_code
_entity_poly.pdbx_strand_id
1 'polypeptide(L)'
;FFSDPSEVQQWIDTINYVAAAFSSPALPASVSNKIEVFHKPLLPSAPSGLSIVEQLRVHEKKEEEMRLKLEELMKTAPSLKSKGHIVQDFFYKERFLYQERERYQRYVEVLRDNLSVLSPSHSTAIRVEPVVGIYRVEDTGKLPTSTQSKMFSCTSI
;
A
#
# COMPACT_ATOMS: atom_id res chain seq x y z
N PHE A 1 30.90 -10.90 -4.93
CA PHE A 1 29.89 -10.52 -5.94
C PHE A 1 29.03 -11.75 -6.17
N PHE A 2 27.70 -11.66 -6.09
CA PHE A 2 26.80 -12.81 -6.28
C PHE A 2 27.19 -13.55 -7.54
N SER A 3 27.74 -14.75 -7.37
CA SER A 3 28.50 -15.43 -8.42
C SER A 3 27.61 -16.33 -9.29
N ASP A 4 26.38 -16.58 -8.85
CA ASP A 4 25.41 -17.39 -9.56
C ASP A 4 24.13 -16.57 -9.85
N PRO A 5 23.73 -16.41 -11.13
CA PRO A 5 22.45 -15.81 -11.51
C PRO A 5 21.23 -16.45 -10.82
N SER A 6 21.30 -17.74 -10.50
CA SER A 6 20.21 -18.46 -9.83
C SER A 6 19.99 -17.95 -8.39
N GLU A 7 21.08 -17.65 -7.68
CA GLU A 7 21.05 -17.13 -6.32
C GLU A 7 20.41 -15.74 -6.30
N VAL A 8 20.81 -14.86 -7.24
CA VAL A 8 20.22 -13.52 -7.38
C VAL A 8 18.72 -13.60 -7.63
N GLN A 9 18.29 -14.51 -8.51
CA GLN A 9 16.89 -14.72 -8.80
C GLN A 9 16.11 -15.20 -7.56
N GLN A 10 16.65 -16.16 -6.81
CA GLN A 10 16.05 -16.62 -5.55
C GLN A 10 15.92 -15.49 -4.52
N TRP A 11 16.91 -14.61 -4.40
CA TRP A 11 16.84 -13.43 -3.54
C TRP A 11 15.73 -12.46 -3.99
N ILE A 12 15.63 -12.20 -5.29
CA ILE A 12 14.57 -11.36 -5.86
C ILE A 12 13.18 -11.94 -5.54
N ASP A 13 12.98 -13.24 -5.74
CA ASP A 13 11.69 -13.89 -5.51
C ASP A 13 11.32 -13.93 -4.03
N THR A 14 12.30 -14.13 -3.14
CA THR A 14 12.08 -14.07 -1.68
C THR A 14 11.63 -12.67 -1.24
N ILE A 15 12.29 -11.62 -1.73
CA ILE A 15 11.92 -10.22 -1.43
C ILE A 15 10.52 -9.90 -1.96
N ASN A 16 10.23 -10.30 -3.19
CA ASN A 16 8.91 -10.09 -3.79
C ASN A 16 7.83 -10.85 -3.03
N TYR A 17 8.10 -12.06 -2.56
CA TYR A 17 7.14 -12.84 -1.76
C TYR A 17 6.83 -12.14 -0.44
N VAL A 18 7.85 -11.72 0.32
CA VAL A 18 7.66 -11.00 1.59
C VAL A 18 6.89 -9.69 1.35
N ALA A 19 7.25 -8.93 0.31
CA ALA A 19 6.53 -7.72 -0.05
C ALA A 19 5.07 -7.99 -0.45
N ALA A 20 4.80 -9.07 -1.19
CA ALA A 20 3.46 -9.47 -1.57
C ALA A 20 2.62 -9.91 -0.36
N ALA A 21 3.18 -10.73 0.52
CA ALA A 21 2.50 -11.28 1.70
C ALA A 21 2.11 -10.21 2.72
N PHE A 22 2.98 -9.22 2.95
CA PHE A 22 2.78 -8.21 4.00
C PHE A 22 2.38 -6.81 3.50
N SER A 23 2.19 -6.63 2.19
CA SER A 23 1.76 -5.34 1.64
C SER A 23 0.33 -4.99 2.06
N SER A 24 0.20 -3.95 2.85
CA SER A 24 -1.10 -3.41 3.24
C SER A 24 -1.66 -2.48 2.14
N PRO A 25 -3.00 -2.34 2.05
CA PRO A 25 -3.61 -1.38 1.14
C PRO A 25 -3.16 0.04 1.49
N ALA A 26 -2.89 0.86 0.46
CA ALA A 26 -2.58 2.27 0.69
C ALA A 26 -3.74 2.98 1.39
N LEU A 27 -3.41 3.86 2.33
CA LEU A 27 -4.39 4.68 3.01
C LEU A 27 -5.08 5.60 1.99
N PRO A 28 -6.36 5.94 2.21
CA PRO A 28 -7.06 6.89 1.36
C PRO A 28 -6.24 8.18 1.26
N ALA A 29 -6.17 8.75 0.06
CA ALA A 29 -5.48 10.02 -0.15
C ALA A 29 -6.01 11.04 0.85
N SER A 30 -5.11 11.84 1.42
CA SER A 30 -5.52 12.95 2.26
C SER A 30 -6.52 13.81 1.49
N VAL A 31 -7.68 14.05 2.10
CA VAL A 31 -8.71 14.93 1.56
C VAL A 31 -8.16 16.36 1.52
N SER A 32 -7.48 16.69 0.43
CA SER A 32 -7.07 18.05 0.10
C SER A 32 -8.25 18.76 -0.57
N ASN A 33 -8.44 20.04 -0.26
CA ASN A 33 -9.41 20.89 -0.96
C ASN A 33 -9.01 21.22 -2.42
N LYS A 34 -7.84 20.77 -2.87
CA LYS A 34 -7.38 20.87 -4.26
C LYS A 34 -7.80 19.61 -5.02
N ILE A 35 -9.00 19.65 -5.60
CA ILE A 35 -9.61 18.52 -6.34
C ILE A 35 -8.75 18.04 -7.54
N GLU A 36 -7.84 18.88 -8.05
CA GLU A 36 -7.12 18.62 -9.30
C GLU A 36 -5.69 18.06 -9.15
N VAL A 37 -5.15 17.95 -7.94
CA VAL A 37 -3.75 17.50 -7.76
C VAL A 37 -3.71 16.02 -7.39
N PHE A 38 -3.04 15.22 -8.23
CA PHE A 38 -2.74 13.83 -7.89
C PHE A 38 -1.77 13.79 -6.71
N HIS A 39 -2.20 13.18 -5.60
CA HIS A 39 -1.36 12.90 -4.45
C HIS A 39 -1.04 11.41 -4.41
N LYS A 40 0.23 11.07 -4.17
CA LYS A 40 0.65 9.68 -3.94
C LYS A 40 -0.12 9.12 -2.73
N PRO A 41 -0.70 7.92 -2.82
CA PRO A 41 -1.36 7.29 -1.68
C PRO A 41 -0.41 7.18 -0.48
N LEU A 42 -0.93 7.45 0.73
CA LEU A 42 -0.15 7.34 1.96
C LEU A 42 0.08 5.86 2.29
N LEU A 43 1.28 5.53 2.77
CA LEU A 43 1.62 4.15 3.11
C LEU A 43 0.97 3.74 4.44
N PRO A 44 0.46 2.49 4.55
CA PRO A 44 -0.07 1.95 5.79
C PRO A 44 1.05 1.77 6.83
N SER A 45 0.70 1.98 8.11
CA SER A 45 1.66 1.89 9.22
C SER A 45 1.88 0.46 9.74
N ALA A 46 1.07 -0.51 9.32
CA ALA A 46 1.12 -1.89 9.78
C ALA A 46 1.12 -2.86 8.58
N PRO A 47 1.83 -4.01 8.67
CA PRO A 47 1.79 -5.05 7.64
C PRO A 47 0.39 -5.68 7.55
N SER A 48 0.10 -6.30 6.41
CA SER A 48 -1.19 -6.98 6.21
C SER A 48 -1.32 -8.16 7.18
N GLY A 49 -2.47 -8.28 7.85
CA GLY A 49 -2.82 -9.43 8.67
C GLY A 49 -3.64 -10.50 7.93
N LEU A 50 -3.77 -10.37 6.61
CA LEU A 50 -4.55 -11.28 5.77
C LEU A 50 -3.82 -12.61 5.55
N SER A 51 -4.58 -13.70 5.38
CA SER A 51 -4.00 -14.96 4.89
C SER A 51 -3.46 -14.81 3.47
N ILE A 52 -2.52 -15.66 3.05
CA ILE A 52 -1.94 -15.61 1.69
C ILE A 52 -3.01 -15.68 0.58
N VAL A 53 -4.08 -16.45 0.79
CA VAL A 53 -5.20 -16.58 -0.16
C VAL A 53 -6.02 -15.29 -0.23
N GLU A 54 -6.26 -14.64 0.91
CA GLU A 54 -6.97 -13.35 0.96
C GLU A 54 -6.11 -12.23 0.36
N GLN A 55 -4.81 -12.23 0.67
CA GLN A 55 -3.84 -11.30 0.13
C GLN A 55 -3.76 -11.40 -1.40
N LEU A 56 -3.74 -12.62 -1.94
CA LEU A 56 -3.82 -12.86 -3.38
C LEU A 56 -5.06 -12.21 -4.00
N ARG A 57 -6.25 -12.47 -3.43
CA ARG A 57 -7.51 -11.87 -3.93
C ARG A 57 -7.50 -10.34 -3.88
N VAL A 58 -6.91 -9.76 -2.84
CA VAL A 58 -6.76 -8.30 -2.72
C VAL A 58 -5.86 -7.74 -3.82
N HIS A 59 -4.74 -8.40 -4.09
CA HIS A 59 -3.82 -7.98 -5.16
C HIS A 59 -4.41 -8.14 -6.55
N GLU A 60 -5.12 -9.23 -6.83
CA GLU A 60 -5.84 -9.43 -8.10
C GLU A 60 -6.86 -8.30 -8.33
N LYS A 61 -7.64 -7.96 -7.30
CA LYS A 61 -8.58 -6.82 -7.37
C LYS A 61 -7.86 -5.50 -7.60
N LYS A 62 -6.69 -5.29 -6.99
CA LYS A 62 -5.92 -4.05 -7.11
C LYS A 62 -5.25 -3.92 -8.47
N GLU A 63 -4.72 -5.00 -9.02
CA GLU A 63 -4.19 -5.05 -10.38
C GLU A 63 -5.27 -4.62 -11.39
N GLU A 64 -6.46 -5.21 -11.27
CA GLU A 64 -7.62 -4.88 -12.10
C GLU A 64 -8.06 -3.41 -11.91
N GLU A 65 -8.09 -2.91 -10.67
CA GLU A 65 -8.39 -1.51 -10.37
C GLU A 65 -7.38 -0.56 -11.05
N MET A 66 -6.08 -0.89 -11.03
CA MET A 66 -5.04 -0.07 -11.67
C MET A 66 -5.15 -0.13 -13.20
N ARG A 67 -5.45 -1.31 -13.76
CA ARG A 67 -5.71 -1.49 -15.20
C ARG A 67 -6.85 -0.61 -15.67
N LEU A 68 -8.01 -0.67 -15.00
CA LEU A 68 -9.18 0.15 -15.32
C LEU A 68 -8.91 1.66 -15.18
N LYS A 69 -8.18 2.07 -14.13
CA LYS A 69 -7.78 3.47 -13.95
C LYS A 69 -6.84 3.95 -15.04
N LEU A 70 -5.93 3.10 -15.50
CA LEU A 70 -5.01 3.42 -16.59
C LEU A 70 -5.79 3.57 -17.91
N GLU A 71 -6.71 2.65 -18.21
CA GLU A 71 -7.59 2.73 -19.38
C GLU A 71 -8.44 4.00 -19.38
N GLU A 72 -9.00 4.37 -18.22
CA GLU A 72 -9.77 5.60 -18.09
C GLU A 72 -8.89 6.84 -18.25
N LEU A 73 -7.67 6.82 -17.67
CA LEU A 73 -6.72 7.92 -17.86
C LEU A 73 -6.39 8.11 -19.34
N MET A 74 -6.14 7.03 -20.09
CA MET A 74 -5.81 7.11 -21.52
C MET A 74 -6.90 7.78 -22.36
N LYS A 75 -8.18 7.66 -21.98
CA LYS A 75 -9.28 8.38 -22.65
C LYS A 75 -9.23 9.89 -22.42
N THR A 76 -8.57 10.34 -21.35
CA THR A 76 -8.43 11.75 -20.96
C THR A 76 -7.07 12.35 -21.34
N ALA A 77 -6.33 11.71 -22.26
CA ALA A 77 -5.01 12.16 -22.68
C ALA A 77 -5.04 13.62 -23.17
N PRO A 78 -4.22 14.53 -22.57
CA PRO A 78 -4.20 15.93 -22.96
C PRO A 78 -3.61 16.07 -24.37
N SER A 79 -4.12 17.04 -25.11
CA SER A 79 -3.54 17.39 -26.41
C SER A 79 -2.08 17.85 -26.25
N LEU A 80 -1.24 17.64 -27.27
CA LEU A 80 0.13 18.16 -27.30
C LEU A 80 0.22 19.69 -27.16
N LYS A 81 -0.89 20.41 -27.39
CA LYS A 81 -1.01 21.86 -27.26
C LYS A 81 -1.46 22.31 -25.86
N SER A 82 -1.70 21.39 -24.94
CA SER A 82 -2.18 21.69 -23.59
C SER A 82 -1.10 22.37 -22.75
N LYS A 83 -1.51 23.04 -21.67
CA LYS A 83 -0.57 23.69 -20.73
C LYS A 83 0.39 22.64 -20.15
N GLY A 84 1.67 23.01 -19.99
CA GLY A 84 2.72 22.09 -19.57
C GLY A 84 2.44 21.33 -18.27
N HIS A 85 1.85 21.97 -17.26
CA HIS A 85 1.51 21.30 -15.99
C HIS A 85 0.46 20.19 -16.18
N ILE A 86 -0.56 20.40 -17.05
CA ILE A 86 -1.59 19.39 -17.35
C ILE A 86 -0.96 18.15 -17.97
N VAL A 87 -0.03 18.37 -18.91
CA VAL A 87 0.72 17.30 -19.58
C VAL A 87 1.61 16.57 -18.58
N GLN A 88 2.30 17.30 -17.71
CA GLN A 88 3.16 16.73 -16.67
C GLN A 88 2.37 15.89 -15.66
N ASP A 89 1.23 16.39 -15.16
CA ASP A 89 0.37 15.69 -14.21
C ASP A 89 -0.22 14.42 -14.83
N PHE A 90 -0.59 14.48 -16.12
CA PHE A 90 -1.03 13.30 -16.87
C PHE A 90 0.05 12.22 -16.91
N PHE A 91 1.28 12.55 -17.37
CA PHE A 91 2.38 11.58 -17.44
C PHE A 91 2.80 11.07 -16.06
N TYR A 92 2.74 11.90 -15.02
CA TYR A 92 3.01 11.48 -13.66
C TYR A 92 1.99 10.45 -13.18
N LYS A 93 0.70 10.72 -13.39
CA LYS A 93 -0.39 9.81 -13.04
C LYS A 93 -0.35 8.52 -13.86
N GLU A 94 -0.07 8.60 -15.16
CA GLU A 94 0.09 7.45 -16.05
C GLU A 94 1.20 6.53 -15.56
N ARG A 95 2.40 7.09 -15.35
CA ARG A 95 3.55 6.34 -14.85
C ARG A 95 3.27 5.67 -13.52
N PHE A 96 2.61 6.38 -12.60
CA PHE A 96 2.23 5.83 -11.30
C PHE A 96 1.29 4.62 -11.45
N LEU A 97 0.21 4.76 -12.23
CA LEU A 97 -0.77 3.69 -12.42
C LEU A 97 -0.14 2.47 -13.11
N TYR A 98 0.73 2.70 -14.10
CA TYR A 98 1.49 1.63 -14.75
C TYR A 98 2.37 0.88 -13.75
N GLN A 99 3.17 1.60 -12.96
CA GLN A 99 4.07 0.99 -11.97
C GLN A 99 3.31 0.22 -10.88
N GLU A 100 2.17 0.75 -10.44
CA GLU A 100 1.32 0.05 -9.46
C GLU A 100 0.70 -1.22 -10.05
N ARG A 101 0.27 -1.20 -11.31
CA ARG A 101 -0.23 -2.40 -11.99
C ARG A 101 0.86 -3.47 -12.04
N GLU A 102 2.06 -3.14 -12.52
CA GLU A 102 3.20 -4.08 -12.58
C GLU A 102 3.54 -4.65 -11.20
N ARG A 103 3.49 -3.83 -10.15
CA ARG A 103 3.72 -4.27 -8.78
C ARG A 103 2.70 -5.31 -8.34
N TYR A 104 1.41 -5.03 -8.50
CA TYR A 104 0.35 -5.98 -8.11
C TYR A 104 0.38 -7.24 -8.97
N GLN A 105 0.65 -7.12 -10.27
CA GLN A 105 0.84 -8.26 -11.15
C GLN A 105 1.98 -9.17 -10.65
N ARG A 106 3.15 -8.59 -10.31
CA ARG A 106 4.26 -9.38 -9.76
C ARG A 106 3.89 -10.04 -8.43
N TYR A 107 3.14 -9.34 -7.57
CA TYR A 107 2.68 -9.92 -6.30
C TYR A 107 1.72 -11.10 -6.53
N VAL A 108 0.79 -10.99 -7.49
CA VAL A 108 -0.13 -12.06 -7.86
C VAL A 108 0.64 -13.29 -8.35
N GLU A 109 1.60 -13.12 -9.26
CA GLU A 109 2.46 -14.19 -9.78
C GLU A 109 3.19 -14.91 -8.64
N VAL A 110 3.92 -14.17 -7.79
CA VAL A 110 4.72 -14.77 -6.72
C VAL A 110 3.86 -15.48 -5.67
N LEU A 111 2.70 -14.93 -5.32
CA LEU A 111 1.79 -15.60 -4.38
C LEU A 111 1.20 -16.88 -4.99
N ARG A 112 0.82 -16.88 -6.27
CA ARG A 112 0.33 -18.07 -6.98
C ARG A 112 1.41 -19.16 -7.05
N ASP A 113 2.64 -18.79 -7.39
CA ASP A 113 3.77 -19.71 -7.45
C ASP A 113 4.01 -20.34 -6.06
N ASN A 114 4.00 -19.54 -4.99
CA ASN A 114 4.15 -20.06 -3.63
C ASN A 114 2.97 -20.93 -3.19
N LEU A 115 1.73 -20.58 -3.53
CA LEU A 115 0.55 -21.41 -3.26
C LEU A 115 0.62 -22.76 -3.99
N SER A 116 1.19 -22.78 -5.20
CA SER A 116 1.40 -24.01 -5.97
C SER A 116 2.49 -24.90 -5.36
N VAL A 117 3.53 -24.30 -4.80
CA VAL A 117 4.62 -25.01 -4.10
C VAL A 117 4.16 -25.53 -2.73
N LEU A 118 3.23 -24.83 -2.06
CA LEU A 118 2.70 -25.15 -0.73
C LEU A 118 1.63 -26.27 -0.70
N SER A 119 1.58 -27.12 -1.74
CA SER A 119 0.92 -28.43 -1.68
C SER A 119 1.36 -29.20 -0.41
N PRO A 120 0.44 -29.88 0.32
CA PRO A 120 0.11 -29.72 1.76
C PRO A 120 1.19 -29.94 2.84
N SER A 121 2.47 -30.00 2.52
CA SER A 121 3.52 -30.45 3.44
C SER A 121 4.22 -29.35 4.24
N HIS A 122 4.10 -28.05 3.89
CA HIS A 122 4.91 -26.99 4.51
C HIS A 122 4.18 -25.66 4.77
N SER A 123 3.04 -25.69 5.47
CA SER A 123 2.34 -24.48 5.91
C SER A 123 3.11 -23.76 7.04
N THR A 124 4.00 -22.83 6.72
CA THR A 124 4.56 -21.87 7.69
C THR A 124 3.98 -20.49 7.44
N ALA A 125 2.79 -20.25 8.00
CA ALA A 125 2.34 -18.89 8.25
C ALA A 125 3.23 -18.27 9.34
N ILE A 126 4.16 -17.39 8.96
CA ILE A 126 4.87 -16.54 9.92
C ILE A 126 3.85 -15.50 10.40
N ARG A 127 3.23 -15.78 11.54
CA ARG A 127 2.30 -14.87 12.22
C ARG A 127 3.13 -13.81 12.96
N VAL A 128 3.30 -12.63 12.35
CA VAL A 128 3.92 -11.48 13.02
C VAL A 128 2.84 -10.80 13.89
N GLU A 129 2.83 -11.09 15.18
CA GLU A 129 1.98 -10.39 16.15
C GLU A 129 2.48 -8.94 16.31
N PRO A 130 1.61 -7.91 16.24
CA PRO A 130 2.03 -6.54 16.47
C PRO A 130 2.31 -6.36 17.97
N VAL A 131 3.58 -6.14 18.32
CA VAL A 131 3.97 -5.64 19.64
C VAL A 131 3.45 -4.21 19.77
N VAL A 132 2.23 -4.06 20.28
CA VAL A 132 1.72 -2.79 20.80
C VAL A 132 2.48 -2.53 22.10
N GLY A 133 3.33 -1.51 22.07
CA GLY A 133 4.16 -1.08 23.19
C GLY A 133 3.31 -0.63 24.38
N ILE A 134 3.49 -1.31 25.51
CA ILE A 134 3.11 -0.81 26.83
C ILE A 134 4.27 0.04 27.36
N TYR A 135 4.16 1.37 27.24
CA TYR A 135 4.99 2.29 28.00
C TYR A 135 4.68 2.11 29.50
N ARG A 136 5.59 1.51 30.25
CA ARG A 136 5.64 1.66 31.71
C ARG A 136 6.54 2.85 32.03
N VAL A 137 5.91 3.99 32.29
CA VAL A 137 6.52 5.10 33.03
C VAL A 137 5.97 5.01 34.44
N GLU A 138 6.75 4.47 35.37
CA GLU A 138 6.54 4.73 36.80
C GLU A 138 7.69 5.63 37.25
N ASP A 139 7.43 6.94 37.26
CA ASP A 139 8.21 7.87 38.09
C ASP A 139 7.24 8.83 38.81
N THR A 140 7.20 8.64 40.11
CA THR A 140 6.86 9.57 41.20
C THR A 140 5.93 10.76 40.92
N GLY A 141 4.66 10.71 41.39
CA GLY A 141 3.84 11.92 41.49
C GLY A 141 2.37 11.72 41.85
N LYS A 142 2.03 12.07 43.10
CA LYS A 142 0.70 12.13 43.74
C LYS A 142 -0.46 12.66 42.85
N LEU A 143 -1.49 11.83 42.65
CA LEU A 143 -2.96 11.97 42.94
C LEU A 143 -3.64 13.39 42.91
N PRO A 144 -4.98 13.54 42.70
CA PRO A 144 -5.91 13.05 41.66
C PRO A 144 -6.94 14.11 41.13
N THR A 145 -7.76 13.68 40.16
CA THR A 145 -9.19 14.00 39.91
C THR A 145 -9.68 15.46 39.79
N SER A 146 -10.31 15.79 38.65
CA SER A 146 -11.76 16.06 38.53
C SER A 146 -12.08 17.12 37.46
N THR A 147 -12.82 16.67 36.43
CA THR A 147 -14.06 17.25 35.85
C THR A 147 -14.15 18.74 35.44
N GLN A 148 -14.85 18.94 34.30
CA GLN A 148 -15.43 20.17 33.71
C GLN A 148 -14.53 20.80 32.62
N SER A 149 -15.02 21.30 31.48
CA SER A 149 -16.36 21.68 31.02
C SER A 149 -16.29 22.04 29.52
N LYS A 150 -17.42 21.89 28.82
CA LYS A 150 -17.94 22.73 27.69
C LYS A 150 -17.16 22.72 26.36
N MET A 151 -17.72 22.21 25.25
CA MET A 151 -18.80 22.71 24.37
C MET A 151 -18.57 24.09 23.71
N PHE A 152 -19.03 24.16 22.44
CA PHE A 152 -19.24 25.31 21.54
C PHE A 152 -17.99 25.77 20.76
N SER A 153 -18.04 26.22 19.50
CA SER A 153 -19.03 26.34 18.43
C SER A 153 -18.26 26.88 17.20
N CYS A 154 -18.80 26.67 16.00
CA CYS A 154 -18.40 27.26 14.72
C CYS A 154 -18.38 28.81 14.76
N THR A 155 -17.59 29.48 13.89
CA THR A 155 -18.04 30.52 12.90
C THR A 155 -16.87 31.32 12.25
N SER A 156 -16.87 31.31 10.91
CA SER A 156 -16.47 32.33 9.88
C SER A 156 -15.10 33.01 9.86
N ILE A 157 -14.49 33.04 8.66
CA ILE A 157 -14.51 34.21 7.75
C ILE A 157 -14.95 33.73 6.38
#